data_AF-A0A7S3QP35-F1
#
_entry.id   AF-A0A7S3QP35-F1
#
_cell.length_a   1.000
_cell.length_b   1.000
_cell.length_c   1.000
_cell.angle_alpha   90.00
_cell.angle_beta   90.00
_cell.angle_gamma   90.00
#
_symmetry.space_group_name_H-M   'P 1'
#
loop_
_entity.id
_entity.type
_entity.pdbx_description
1 polymer ?
#
loop_
_entity_poly.entity_id
_entity_poly.type
_entity_poly.pdbx_seq_one_letter_code
_entity_poly.pdbx_strand_id
1 'polypeptide(L)'
;RGSGGGGGMASKPLGFTCYLCGQQYGSASLIIHIGQCQKKWVTVESTKPKREQRPLPPPPPLMHDLEALPTSPQGIEDFNREMFAYWDKVSLMGCSICGRTFRPDAFERHVKVCAPKSGGPAAGGGGGSRGGGGVPNHDSRPRAYNCYLCGQQYGSQSLLIHIPQCYEKWLKVEAAKPPKERREPPPPPPELDEPLPTHPDEVDAFNARMCGAFNDKSLMRCKHCGRSMRYA
;
A
#
# COMPACT_ATOMS: atom_id res chain seq x y z
N ARG A 1 11.64 -16.78 -52.05
CA ARG A 1 11.94 -15.50 -51.37
C ARG A 1 10.79 -15.21 -50.41
N GLY A 2 11.06 -15.03 -49.12
CA GLY A 2 10.06 -14.59 -48.15
C GLY A 2 10.14 -15.27 -46.78
N SER A 3 11.32 -15.32 -46.16
CA SER A 3 11.45 -15.67 -44.73
C SER A 3 11.10 -14.43 -43.91
N GLY A 4 9.91 -14.41 -43.31
CA GLY A 4 9.50 -13.40 -42.34
C GLY A 4 10.06 -13.74 -40.97
N GLY A 5 11.04 -12.96 -40.51
CA GLY A 5 11.61 -13.07 -39.17
C GLY A 5 10.64 -12.60 -38.09
N GLY A 6 10.36 -13.46 -37.11
CA GLY A 6 9.64 -13.12 -35.89
C GLY A 6 10.52 -12.28 -34.98
N GLY A 7 10.16 -11.01 -34.78
CA GLY A 7 10.75 -10.15 -33.76
C GLY A 7 10.29 -10.58 -32.37
N GLY A 8 11.20 -11.22 -31.62
CA GLY A 8 11.01 -11.50 -30.20
C GLY A 8 10.92 -10.19 -29.41
N MET A 9 9.88 -10.06 -28.58
CA MET A 9 9.76 -8.97 -27.60
C MET A 9 10.94 -9.07 -26.64
N ALA A 10 11.91 -8.15 -26.75
CA ALA A 10 12.99 -8.01 -25.78
C ALA A 10 12.36 -7.79 -24.40
N SER A 11 12.50 -8.78 -23.51
CA SER A 11 12.14 -8.67 -22.10
C SER A 11 12.85 -7.44 -21.53
N LYS A 12 12.08 -6.57 -20.86
CA LYS A 12 12.64 -5.40 -20.16
C LYS A 12 13.81 -5.88 -19.30
N PRO A 13 15.00 -5.28 -19.38
CA PRO A 13 16.12 -5.68 -18.54
C PRO A 13 15.69 -5.56 -17.09
N LEU A 14 15.80 -6.67 -16.35
CA LEU A 14 15.45 -6.74 -14.95
C LEU A 14 16.44 -5.89 -14.16
N GLY A 15 15.94 -4.92 -13.39
CA GLY A 15 16.76 -4.06 -12.55
C GLY A 15 17.02 -4.68 -11.18
N PHE A 16 18.04 -4.20 -10.49
CA PHE A 16 18.41 -4.56 -9.13
C PHE A 16 18.09 -3.43 -8.15
N THR A 17 17.42 -3.74 -7.05
CA THR A 17 16.95 -2.79 -6.04
C THR A 17 18.08 -2.34 -5.12
N CYS A 18 18.23 -1.03 -4.94
CA CYS A 18 19.13 -0.46 -3.93
C CYS A 18 18.52 -0.55 -2.52
N TYR A 19 19.28 -1.10 -1.57
CA TYR A 19 18.85 -1.27 -0.17
C TYR A 19 18.70 0.04 0.63
N LEU A 20 19.19 1.18 0.13
CA LEU A 20 19.10 2.49 0.79
C LEU A 20 17.96 3.35 0.28
N CYS A 21 17.62 3.27 -1.01
CA CYS A 21 16.61 4.13 -1.64
C CYS A 21 15.43 3.38 -2.27
N GLY A 22 15.50 2.05 -2.37
CA GLY A 22 14.45 1.20 -2.93
C GLY A 22 14.24 1.35 -4.44
N GLN A 23 15.09 2.11 -5.14
CA GLN A 23 15.02 2.26 -6.59
C GLN A 23 15.78 1.13 -7.31
N GLN A 24 15.37 0.84 -8.54
CA GLN A 24 15.98 -0.19 -9.38
C GLN A 24 16.99 0.41 -10.36
N TYR A 25 18.10 -0.29 -10.55
CA TYR A 25 19.20 0.09 -11.45
C TYR A 25 19.65 -1.12 -12.27
N GLY A 26 20.32 -0.91 -13.41
CA GLY A 26 21.05 -2.01 -14.08
C GLY A 26 22.18 -2.52 -13.19
N SER A 27 22.66 -3.76 -13.41
CA SER A 27 23.70 -4.41 -12.57
C SER A 27 24.95 -3.54 -12.37
N ALA A 28 25.56 -3.04 -13.45
CA ALA A 28 26.74 -2.18 -13.38
C ALA A 28 26.41 -0.82 -12.72
N SER A 29 25.24 -0.25 -13.03
CA SER A 29 24.81 1.04 -12.47
C SER A 29 24.48 0.96 -10.98
N LEU A 30 24.04 -0.20 -10.48
CA LEU A 30 23.70 -0.40 -9.08
C LEU A 30 24.94 -0.20 -8.19
N ILE A 31 26.08 -0.80 -8.56
CA ILE A 31 27.34 -0.72 -7.80
C ILE A 31 27.78 0.74 -7.63
N ILE A 32 27.78 1.49 -8.73
CA ILE A 32 28.12 2.92 -8.74
C ILE A 32 27.10 3.72 -7.90
N HIS A 33 25.82 3.40 -8.07
CA HIS A 33 24.74 4.06 -7.36
C HIS A 33 24.86 3.88 -5.84
N ILE A 34 25.17 2.69 -5.34
CA ILE A 34 25.26 2.42 -3.89
C ILE A 34 26.26 3.35 -3.21
N GLY A 35 27.45 3.52 -3.79
CA GLY A 35 28.46 4.43 -3.23
C GLY A 35 27.99 5.89 -3.22
N GLN A 36 27.28 6.33 -4.26
CA GLN A 36 26.69 7.67 -4.30
C GLN A 36 25.52 7.80 -3.30
N CYS A 37 24.72 6.75 -3.14
CA CYS A 37 23.58 6.72 -2.23
C CYS A 37 24.03 6.77 -0.77
N GLN A 38 25.10 6.05 -0.41
CA GLN A 38 25.73 6.13 0.92
C GLN A 38 26.25 7.54 1.21
N LYS A 39 26.95 8.18 0.25
CA LYS A 39 27.41 9.57 0.40
C LYS A 39 26.24 10.54 0.61
N LYS A 40 25.16 10.37 -0.17
CA LYS A 40 23.94 11.19 -0.02
C LYS A 40 23.29 10.98 1.34
N TRP A 41 23.21 9.75 1.83
CA TRP A 41 22.70 9.45 3.17
C TRP A 41 23.46 10.20 4.24
N VAL A 42 24.80 10.05 4.28
CA VAL A 42 25.65 10.72 5.28
C VAL A 42 25.50 12.24 5.20
N THR A 43 25.42 12.79 4.00
CA THR A 43 25.21 14.24 3.80
C THR A 43 23.85 14.70 4.33
N VAL A 44 22.77 13.97 4.04
CA VAL A 44 21.43 14.33 4.55
C VAL A 44 21.37 14.19 6.07
N GLU A 45 21.91 13.11 6.63
CA GLU A 45 21.93 12.91 8.08
C GLU A 45 22.79 13.97 8.78
N SER A 46 23.92 14.42 8.22
CA SER A 46 24.77 15.44 8.86
C SER A 46 24.12 16.83 8.93
N THR A 47 23.13 17.12 8.09
CA THR A 47 22.33 18.37 8.17
C THR A 47 21.31 18.36 9.30
N LYS A 48 21.00 17.20 9.87
CA LYS A 48 20.03 17.08 10.97
C LYS A 48 20.68 17.43 12.31
N PRO A 49 19.90 17.87 13.31
CA PRO A 49 20.39 18.01 14.68
C PRO A 49 21.07 16.72 15.16
N LYS A 50 22.20 16.81 15.88
CA LYS A 50 23.00 15.63 16.32
C LYS A 50 22.17 14.50 16.94
N ARG A 51 21.16 14.84 17.74
CA ARG A 51 20.23 13.91 18.40
C ARG A 51 19.28 13.16 17.46
N GLU A 52 19.13 13.64 16.23
CA GLU A 52 18.24 13.11 15.19
C GLU A 52 19.03 12.45 14.04
N GLN A 53 20.37 12.49 14.09
CA GLN A 53 21.23 11.87 13.08
C GLN A 53 21.21 10.36 13.23
N ARG A 54 21.04 9.65 12.12
CA ARG A 54 21.09 8.19 12.08
C ARG A 54 22.42 7.71 11.49
N PRO A 55 22.98 6.60 12.02
CA PRO A 55 24.13 5.97 11.39
C PRO A 55 23.75 5.45 10.00
N LEU A 56 24.76 5.30 9.14
CA LEU A 56 24.59 4.61 7.86
C LEU A 56 24.22 3.13 8.14
N PRO A 57 23.12 2.60 7.57
CA PRO A 57 22.80 1.19 7.71
C PRO A 57 23.93 0.33 7.14
N PRO A 58 24.28 -0.79 7.79
CA PRO A 58 25.29 -1.69 7.26
C PRO A 58 24.83 -2.26 5.90
N PRO A 59 25.76 -2.59 4.99
CA PRO A 59 25.43 -3.34 3.79
C PRO A 59 24.78 -4.70 4.15
N PRO A 60 23.65 -5.08 3.51
CA PRO A 60 23.06 -6.40 3.68
C PRO A 60 24.04 -7.54 3.34
N PRO A 61 23.89 -8.75 3.92
CA PRO A 61 24.74 -9.90 3.60
C PRO A 61 24.87 -10.18 2.09
N LEU A 62 23.75 -10.15 1.37
CA LEU A 62 23.68 -10.33 -0.09
C LEU A 62 24.43 -9.27 -0.92
N MET A 63 24.87 -8.19 -0.29
CA MET A 63 25.58 -7.08 -0.93
C MET A 63 27.09 -7.10 -0.68
N HIS A 64 27.61 -8.05 0.10
CA HIS A 64 29.05 -8.15 0.31
C HIS A 64 29.79 -8.65 -0.93
N ASP A 65 29.09 -9.34 -1.84
CA ASP A 65 29.64 -9.82 -3.11
C ASP A 65 28.84 -9.22 -4.29
N LEU A 66 29.14 -7.96 -4.61
CA LEU A 66 28.52 -7.22 -5.72
C LEU A 66 28.95 -7.73 -7.10
N GLU A 67 29.98 -8.57 -7.16
CA GLU A 67 30.47 -9.18 -8.41
C GLU A 67 29.69 -10.47 -8.75
N ALA A 68 28.98 -11.07 -7.79
CA ALA A 68 28.15 -12.27 -7.94
C ALA A 68 26.63 -11.98 -8.01
N LEU A 69 26.21 -10.90 -8.67
CA LEU A 69 24.78 -10.62 -8.85
C LEU A 69 24.08 -11.75 -9.64
N PRO A 70 22.86 -12.16 -9.23
CA PRO A 70 22.13 -13.22 -9.92
C PRO A 70 21.78 -12.79 -11.35
N THR A 71 21.96 -13.72 -12.30
CA THR A 71 21.64 -13.50 -13.72
C THR A 71 20.31 -14.12 -14.12
N SER A 72 19.78 -15.08 -13.34
CA SER A 72 18.50 -15.69 -13.59
C SER A 72 17.34 -14.75 -13.23
N PRO A 73 16.24 -14.73 -13.99
CA PRO A 73 15.08 -13.88 -13.66
C PRO A 73 14.56 -14.07 -12.23
N GLN A 74 14.45 -15.33 -11.79
CA GLN A 74 14.03 -15.65 -10.43
C GLN A 74 15.02 -15.13 -9.39
N GLY A 75 16.32 -15.29 -9.61
CA GLY A 75 17.34 -14.80 -8.69
C GLY A 75 17.33 -13.27 -8.57
N ILE A 76 17.06 -12.55 -9.66
CA ILE A 76 16.92 -11.09 -9.65
C ILE A 76 15.67 -10.67 -8.85
N GLU A 77 14.55 -11.36 -9.02
CA GLU A 77 13.34 -11.10 -8.22
C GLU A 77 13.54 -11.37 -6.73
N ASP A 78 14.24 -12.46 -6.39
CA ASP A 78 14.57 -12.81 -5.02
C ASP A 78 15.48 -11.77 -4.37
N PHE A 79 16.55 -11.38 -5.07
CA PHE A 79 17.43 -10.29 -4.65
C PHE A 79 16.64 -8.99 -4.43
N ASN A 80 15.78 -8.61 -5.38
CA ASN A 80 14.99 -7.39 -5.29
C ASN A 80 14.04 -7.39 -4.10
N ARG A 81 13.39 -8.52 -3.83
CA ARG A 81 12.49 -8.68 -2.68
C ARG A 81 13.25 -8.52 -1.37
N GLU A 82 14.42 -9.12 -1.25
CA GLU A 82 15.24 -9.01 -0.04
C GLU A 82 15.80 -7.60 0.16
N MET A 83 16.32 -6.97 -0.89
CA MET A 83 16.80 -5.59 -0.82
C MET A 83 15.68 -4.61 -0.48
N PHE A 84 14.49 -4.80 -1.05
CA PHE A 84 13.32 -3.99 -0.72
C PHE A 84 12.88 -4.20 0.74
N ALA A 85 12.85 -5.44 1.22
CA ALA A 85 12.49 -5.74 2.61
C ALA A 85 13.50 -5.16 3.60
N TYR A 86 14.80 -5.16 3.27
CA TYR A 86 15.82 -4.48 4.05
C TYR A 86 15.58 -2.97 4.09
N TRP A 87 15.41 -2.38 2.91
CA TRP A 87 15.15 -0.95 2.74
C TRP A 87 13.93 -0.47 3.51
N ASP A 88 12.82 -1.21 3.43
CA ASP A 88 11.57 -0.91 4.14
C ASP A 88 11.79 -0.84 5.65
N LYS A 89 12.61 -1.73 6.22
CA LYS A 89 12.93 -1.73 7.65
C LYS A 89 13.81 -0.54 8.06
N VAL A 90 14.83 -0.19 7.28
CA VAL A 90 15.82 0.84 7.68
C VAL A 90 15.42 2.27 7.31
N SER A 91 14.47 2.44 6.39
CA SER A 91 14.11 3.76 5.86
C SER A 91 13.05 4.50 6.66
N LEU A 92 12.41 3.83 7.62
CA LEU A 92 11.36 4.43 8.42
C LEU A 92 11.94 5.45 9.41
N MET A 93 11.33 6.64 9.44
CA MET A 93 11.63 7.72 10.37
C MET A 93 10.47 7.92 11.34
N GLY A 94 10.75 7.91 12.64
CA GLY A 94 9.77 8.14 13.70
C GLY A 94 9.54 9.62 13.96
N CYS A 95 8.27 10.02 14.11
CA CYS A 95 7.89 11.36 14.53
C CYS A 95 8.09 11.52 16.04
N SER A 96 8.85 12.51 16.47
CA SER A 96 9.03 12.83 17.90
C SER A 96 7.76 13.37 18.57
N ILE A 97 6.80 13.88 17.80
CA ILE A 97 5.55 14.46 18.32
C ILE A 97 4.49 13.37 18.57
N CYS A 98 4.32 12.43 17.64
CA CYS A 98 3.25 11.42 17.71
C CYS A 98 3.74 9.97 17.72
N GLY A 99 5.04 9.71 17.63
CA GLY A 99 5.62 8.37 17.66
C GLY A 99 5.45 7.54 16.38
N ARG A 100 4.62 7.97 15.42
CA ARG A 100 4.38 7.23 14.16
C ARG A 100 5.62 7.22 13.27
N THR A 101 5.84 6.11 12.58
CA THR A 101 6.93 5.94 11.62
C THR A 101 6.45 6.14 10.18
N PHE A 102 7.30 6.77 9.36
CA PHE A 102 6.98 7.10 7.98
C PHE A 102 8.22 6.92 7.09
N ARG A 103 7.99 6.66 5.80
CA ARG A 103 9.04 6.81 4.80
C ARG A 103 9.47 8.27 4.67
N PRO A 104 10.68 8.58 4.16
CA PRO A 104 11.21 9.94 4.21
C PRO A 104 10.33 11.01 3.57
N ASP A 105 9.79 10.73 2.40
CA ASP A 105 8.88 11.61 1.65
C ASP A 105 7.53 11.84 2.37
N ALA A 106 7.04 10.82 3.08
CA ALA A 106 5.81 10.92 3.88
C ALA A 106 6.07 11.64 5.20
N PHE A 107 7.24 11.42 5.81
CA PHE A 107 7.66 12.07 7.06
C PHE A 107 7.73 13.59 6.91
N GLU A 108 8.32 14.09 5.82
CA GLU A 108 8.43 15.52 5.54
C GLU A 108 7.06 16.21 5.43
N ARG A 109 6.06 15.53 4.87
CA ARG A 109 4.68 16.04 4.81
C ARG A 109 3.98 15.93 6.15
N HIS A 110 4.22 14.84 6.86
CA HIS A 110 3.62 14.57 8.17
C HIS A 110 4.06 15.59 9.22
N VAL A 111 5.37 15.86 9.36
CA VAL A 111 5.88 16.74 10.42
C VAL A 111 5.33 18.16 10.32
N LYS A 112 5.01 18.63 9.11
CA LYS A 112 4.42 19.96 8.87
C LYS A 112 3.00 20.11 9.41
N VAL A 113 2.25 19.02 9.52
CA VAL A 113 0.84 19.02 9.97
C VAL A 113 0.65 18.28 11.30
N CYS A 114 1.69 17.67 11.85
CA CYS A 114 1.61 16.90 13.08
C CYS A 114 1.53 17.84 14.29
N ALA A 115 0.43 17.77 15.03
CA ALA A 115 0.25 18.47 16.30
C ALA A 115 0.40 17.51 17.49
N PRO A 116 0.92 17.97 18.65
CA PRO A 116 0.99 17.17 19.87
C PRO A 116 -0.42 16.76 20.29
N LYS A 117 -0.66 15.45 20.33
CA LYS A 117 -1.92 14.88 20.82
C LYS A 117 -1.67 14.44 22.27
N SER A 118 -2.51 14.90 23.19
CA SER A 118 -2.56 14.40 24.57
C SER A 118 -2.99 12.93 24.56
N GLY A 119 -2.03 12.01 24.63
CA GLY A 119 -2.32 10.59 24.87
C GLY A 119 -1.36 9.62 24.18
N GLY A 120 -0.34 9.17 24.93
CA GLY A 120 0.27 7.83 24.94
C GLY A 120 0.90 7.23 23.67
N PRO A 121 1.99 6.43 23.79
CA PRO A 121 2.65 5.84 22.64
C PRO A 121 1.86 4.62 22.13
N ALA A 122 1.34 4.69 20.90
CA ALA A 122 0.90 3.51 20.17
C ALA A 122 2.02 3.05 19.25
N ALA A 123 2.74 2.03 19.70
CA ALA A 123 3.65 1.25 18.90
C ALA A 123 2.90 0.51 17.77
N GLY A 124 3.45 0.61 16.55
CA GLY A 124 3.42 -0.46 15.55
C GLY A 124 2.12 -0.64 14.75
N GLY A 125 2.27 -0.76 13.42
CA GLY A 125 1.25 -1.41 12.61
C GLY A 125 1.02 -0.88 11.19
N GLY A 126 2.07 -0.45 10.48
CA GLY A 126 2.00 -0.41 9.02
C GLY A 126 2.27 -1.81 8.47
N GLY A 127 1.26 -2.47 7.90
CA GLY A 127 1.41 -3.77 7.26
C GLY A 127 0.27 -4.04 6.29
N GLY A 128 0.51 -3.78 5.01
CA GLY A 128 -0.37 -4.24 3.93
C GLY A 128 -0.31 -5.76 3.82
N SER A 129 -1.45 -6.41 3.64
CA SER A 129 -1.51 -7.84 3.32
C SER A 129 -1.93 -8.04 1.87
N ARG A 130 -0.98 -8.57 1.08
CA ARG A 130 -1.30 -9.57 0.05
C ARG A 130 -1.70 -10.87 0.77
N GLY A 131 -2.65 -11.59 0.19
CA GLY A 131 -3.33 -12.72 0.81
C GLY A 131 -2.46 -13.92 1.16
N GLY A 132 -2.96 -14.71 2.11
CA GLY A 132 -2.42 -16.01 2.50
C GLY A 132 -3.18 -16.53 3.72
N GLY A 133 -3.91 -17.64 3.55
CA GLY A 133 -4.81 -18.21 4.55
C GLY A 133 -4.09 -18.63 5.84
N GLY A 134 -4.59 -18.13 6.95
CA GLY A 134 -4.28 -18.56 8.31
C GLY A 134 -5.42 -18.09 9.20
N VAL A 135 -6.05 -19.02 9.91
CA VAL A 135 -7.17 -18.74 10.83
C VAL A 135 -6.75 -17.66 11.86
N PRO A 136 -7.42 -16.50 11.94
CA PRO A 136 -6.97 -15.41 12.81
C PRO A 136 -7.42 -15.62 14.26
N ASN A 137 -6.51 -15.36 15.19
CA ASN A 137 -6.83 -15.08 16.58
C ASN A 137 -7.52 -13.69 16.63
N HIS A 138 -8.77 -13.64 17.12
CA HIS A 138 -9.72 -12.53 16.91
C HIS A 138 -9.61 -11.36 17.90
N ASP A 139 -8.78 -11.46 18.95
CA ASP A 139 -8.86 -10.52 20.07
C ASP A 139 -7.92 -9.30 20.01
N SER A 140 -7.00 -9.23 19.04
CA SER A 140 -5.99 -8.14 19.01
C SER A 140 -5.83 -7.39 17.69
N ARG A 141 -6.62 -7.71 16.65
CA ARG A 141 -6.59 -6.93 15.40
C ARG A 141 -7.52 -5.72 15.50
N PRO A 142 -7.08 -4.51 15.07
CA PRO A 142 -7.99 -3.38 14.89
C PRO A 142 -9.14 -3.79 14.00
N ARG A 143 -10.36 -3.66 14.51
CA ARG A 143 -11.58 -4.06 13.80
C ARG A 143 -11.72 -3.22 12.54
N ALA A 144 -11.79 -3.89 11.39
CA ALA A 144 -11.96 -3.26 10.09
C ALA A 144 -13.43 -3.30 9.69
N TYR A 145 -13.91 -2.20 9.11
CA TYR A 145 -15.28 -2.01 8.65
C TYR A 145 -15.27 -1.76 7.14
N ASN A 146 -16.22 -2.37 6.42
CA ASN A 146 -16.32 -2.28 4.96
C ASN A 146 -17.16 -1.07 4.52
N CYS A 147 -16.67 -0.35 3.52
CA CYS A 147 -17.47 0.68 2.85
C CYS A 147 -18.48 0.06 1.87
N TYR A 148 -19.77 0.39 1.99
CA TYR A 148 -20.82 -0.09 1.08
C TYR A 148 -20.71 0.43 -0.37
N LEU A 149 -19.93 1.50 -0.60
CA LEU A 149 -19.74 2.10 -1.92
C LEU A 149 -18.59 1.46 -2.71
N CYS A 150 -17.49 1.09 -2.04
CA CYS A 150 -16.27 0.62 -2.71
C CYS A 150 -15.73 -0.72 -2.19
N GLY A 151 -16.33 -1.28 -1.14
CA GLY A 151 -15.93 -2.57 -0.56
C GLY A 151 -14.57 -2.57 0.15
N GLN A 152 -13.91 -1.41 0.29
CA GLN A 152 -12.63 -1.30 0.99
C GLN A 152 -12.80 -1.31 2.51
N GLN A 153 -11.77 -1.80 3.21
CA GLN A 153 -11.70 -1.91 4.66
C GLN A 153 -11.07 -0.67 5.29
N TYR A 154 -11.69 -0.17 6.36
CA TYR A 154 -11.23 0.99 7.12
C TYR A 154 -11.36 0.72 8.63
N GLY A 155 -10.56 1.38 9.46
CA GLY A 155 -10.88 1.45 10.90
C GLY A 155 -12.15 2.28 11.15
N SER A 156 -12.78 2.12 12.32
CA SER A 156 -14.07 2.76 12.67
C SER A 156 -14.13 4.26 12.34
N GLN A 157 -13.16 5.04 12.83
CA GLN A 157 -13.09 6.49 12.60
C GLN A 157 -12.77 6.84 11.14
N SER A 158 -11.89 6.07 10.49
CA SER A 158 -11.55 6.30 9.08
C SER A 158 -12.70 5.96 8.13
N LEU A 159 -13.58 5.02 8.48
CA LEU A 159 -14.73 4.66 7.66
C LEU A 159 -15.70 5.85 7.55
N LEU A 160 -16.02 6.48 8.69
CA LEU A 160 -16.95 7.61 8.74
C LEU A 160 -16.47 8.80 7.93
N ILE A 161 -15.15 9.06 7.91
CA ILE A 161 -14.55 10.12 7.09
C ILE A 161 -14.48 9.72 5.61
N HIS A 162 -14.30 8.44 5.33
CA HIS A 162 -14.19 7.92 3.97
C HIS A 162 -15.52 7.94 3.20
N ILE A 163 -16.62 7.55 3.84
CA ILE A 163 -17.95 7.43 3.20
C ILE A 163 -18.36 8.67 2.40
N PRO A 164 -18.34 9.91 2.94
CA PRO A 164 -18.72 11.10 2.17
C PRO A 164 -17.79 11.36 0.99
N GLN A 165 -16.47 11.17 1.16
CA GLN A 165 -15.50 11.34 0.06
C GLN A 165 -15.68 10.28 -1.04
N CYS A 166 -16.01 9.05 -0.65
CA CYS A 166 -16.31 7.98 -1.58
C CYS A 166 -17.61 8.25 -2.36
N TYR A 167 -18.60 8.83 -1.69
CA TYR A 167 -19.87 9.22 -2.30
C TYR A 167 -19.68 10.32 -3.35
N GLU A 168 -18.93 11.37 -3.03
CA GLU A 168 -18.58 12.42 -3.99
C GLU A 168 -17.84 11.87 -5.22
N LYS A 169 -16.90 10.94 -4.99
CA LYS A 169 -16.17 10.29 -6.08
C LYS A 169 -17.11 9.46 -6.96
N TRP A 170 -18.04 8.74 -6.35
CA TRP A 170 -19.06 7.96 -7.06
C TRP A 170 -19.92 8.87 -7.95
N LEU A 171 -20.40 10.00 -7.42
CA LEU A 171 -21.19 10.98 -8.19
C LEU A 171 -20.43 11.53 -9.40
N LYS A 172 -19.14 11.84 -9.24
CA LYS A 172 -18.29 12.33 -10.34
C LYS A 172 -18.13 11.27 -11.43
N VAL A 173 -17.91 10.01 -11.05
CA VAL A 173 -17.77 8.89 -11.99
C VAL A 173 -19.08 8.64 -12.74
N GLU A 174 -20.22 8.68 -12.06
CA GLU A 174 -21.53 8.52 -12.70
C GLU A 174 -21.91 9.68 -13.60
N ALA A 175 -21.62 10.93 -13.21
CA ALA A 175 -21.87 12.11 -14.05
C ALA A 175 -21.09 12.05 -15.38
N ALA A 176 -19.90 11.44 -15.36
CA ALA A 176 -19.07 11.22 -16.54
C ALA A 176 -19.61 10.12 -17.48
N LYS A 177 -20.56 9.29 -17.03
CA LYS A 177 -21.17 8.26 -17.88
C LYS A 177 -22.20 8.87 -18.85
N PRO A 178 -22.44 8.21 -19.99
CA PRO A 178 -23.55 8.54 -20.88
C PRO A 178 -24.87 8.61 -20.09
N PRO A 179 -25.78 9.56 -20.37
CA PRO A 179 -27.02 9.73 -19.61
C PRO A 179 -27.85 8.46 -19.40
N LYS A 180 -27.83 7.55 -20.38
CA LYS A 180 -28.56 6.26 -20.33
C LYS A 180 -27.93 5.21 -19.41
N GLU A 181 -26.68 5.42 -19.00
CA GLU A 181 -25.90 4.51 -18.16
C GLU A 181 -25.69 5.04 -16.74
N ARG A 182 -26.13 6.28 -16.48
CA ARG A 182 -26.07 6.92 -15.17
C ARG A 182 -27.00 6.21 -14.20
N ARG A 183 -26.53 6.01 -12.98
CA ARG A 183 -27.28 5.42 -11.88
C ARG A 183 -27.54 6.44 -10.80
N GLU A 184 -28.53 6.14 -9.97
CA GLU A 184 -28.77 6.89 -8.73
C GLU A 184 -27.87 6.38 -7.61
N PRO A 185 -27.43 7.28 -6.70
CA PRO A 185 -26.57 6.90 -5.61
C PRO A 185 -27.27 5.89 -4.71
N PRO A 186 -26.54 4.85 -4.27
CA PRO A 186 -27.07 3.94 -3.27
C PRO A 186 -27.46 4.69 -1.99
N PRO A 187 -28.63 4.40 -1.39
CA PRO A 187 -28.96 4.97 -0.10
C PRO A 187 -27.89 4.58 0.92
N PRO A 188 -27.48 5.52 1.80
CA PRO A 188 -26.63 5.18 2.93
C PRO A 188 -27.35 4.13 3.80
N PRO A 189 -26.65 3.05 4.18
CA PRO A 189 -27.20 2.09 5.13
C PRO A 189 -27.59 2.78 6.45
N PRO A 190 -28.77 2.48 7.02
CA PRO A 190 -29.22 3.08 8.28
C PRO A 190 -28.28 2.77 9.46
N GLU A 191 -27.52 1.68 9.39
CA GLU A 191 -26.52 1.32 10.41
C GLU A 191 -25.32 2.29 10.48
N LEU A 192 -25.23 3.27 9.59
CA LEU A 192 -24.26 4.36 9.67
C LEU A 192 -24.73 5.51 10.57
N ASP A 193 -26.03 5.58 10.87
CA ASP A 193 -26.61 6.57 11.78
C ASP A 193 -26.55 6.12 13.25
N GLU A 194 -26.25 4.84 13.49
CA GLU A 194 -26.04 4.24 14.80
C GLU A 194 -24.53 4.09 15.12
N PRO A 195 -24.15 3.99 16.41
CA PRO A 195 -22.79 3.67 16.79
C PRO A 195 -22.33 2.36 16.13
N LEU A 196 -21.17 2.38 15.47
CA LEU A 196 -20.63 1.20 14.80
C LEU A 196 -20.49 0.02 15.79
N PRO A 197 -20.87 -1.22 15.38
CA PRO A 197 -20.82 -2.37 16.26
C PRO A 197 -19.40 -2.61 16.74
N THR A 198 -19.25 -3.05 17.99
CA THR A 198 -17.94 -3.27 18.62
C THR A 198 -17.66 -4.74 18.92
N HIS A 199 -18.70 -5.60 18.91
CA HIS A 199 -18.54 -7.04 19.09
C HIS A 199 -18.05 -7.71 17.79
N PRO A 200 -17.11 -8.68 17.83
CA PRO A 200 -16.57 -9.32 16.63
C PRO A 200 -17.65 -9.84 15.67
N ASP A 201 -18.62 -10.61 16.18
CA ASP A 201 -19.67 -11.21 15.34
C ASP A 201 -20.58 -10.15 14.70
N GLU A 202 -20.84 -9.05 15.40
CA GLU A 202 -21.65 -7.94 14.89
C GLU A 202 -20.89 -7.14 13.82
N VAL A 203 -19.57 -7.02 13.96
CA VAL A 203 -18.69 -6.38 12.98
C VAL A 203 -18.60 -7.24 11.72
N ASP A 204 -18.52 -8.55 11.87
CA ASP A 204 -18.53 -9.48 10.74
C ASP A 204 -19.89 -9.48 10.03
N ALA A 205 -20.99 -9.45 10.78
CA ALA A 205 -22.33 -9.28 10.23
C ALA A 205 -22.50 -7.92 9.51
N PHE A 206 -22.01 -6.83 10.09
CA PHE A 206 -21.99 -5.51 9.46
C PHE A 206 -21.17 -5.54 8.15
N ASN A 207 -19.98 -6.11 8.20
CA ASN A 207 -19.09 -6.24 7.04
C ASN A 207 -19.70 -7.05 5.91
N ALA A 208 -20.39 -8.15 6.25
CA ALA A 208 -21.12 -8.96 5.29
C ALA A 208 -22.26 -8.18 4.62
N ARG A 209 -23.03 -7.38 5.40
CA ARG A 209 -24.09 -6.52 4.87
C ARG A 209 -23.53 -5.43 3.94
N MET A 210 -22.46 -4.76 4.35
CA MET A 210 -21.80 -3.72 3.53
C MET A 210 -21.22 -4.28 2.24
N CYS A 211 -20.61 -5.48 2.29
CA CYS A 211 -20.16 -6.18 1.09
C CYS A 211 -21.32 -6.63 0.20
N GLY A 212 -22.44 -7.06 0.77
CA GLY A 212 -23.67 -7.37 0.04
C GLY A 212 -24.18 -6.16 -0.72
N ALA A 213 -24.35 -5.02 -0.04
CA ALA A 213 -24.79 -3.77 -0.64
C ALA A 213 -23.87 -3.28 -1.78
N PHE A 214 -22.55 -3.47 -1.65
CA PHE A 214 -21.59 -3.20 -2.70
C PHE A 214 -21.76 -4.17 -3.89
N ASN A 215 -21.82 -5.47 -3.63
CA ASN A 215 -21.88 -6.52 -4.64
C ASN A 215 -23.18 -6.46 -5.46
N ASP A 216 -24.33 -6.23 -4.81
CA ASP A 216 -25.63 -6.12 -5.49
C ASP A 216 -25.67 -4.96 -6.49
N LYS A 217 -24.86 -3.92 -6.26
CA LYS A 217 -24.83 -2.71 -7.10
C LYS A 217 -23.67 -2.72 -8.10
N SER A 218 -22.59 -3.43 -7.78
CA SER A 218 -21.36 -3.48 -8.57
C SER A 218 -21.30 -4.67 -9.52
N LEU A 219 -22.18 -5.66 -9.36
CA LEU A 219 -22.24 -6.83 -10.24
C LEU A 219 -23.40 -6.71 -11.24
N MET A 220 -23.08 -6.74 -12.53
CA MET A 220 -24.10 -6.88 -13.58
C MET A 220 -24.49 -8.35 -13.72
N ARG A 221 -25.80 -8.64 -13.80
CA ARG A 221 -26.28 -9.98 -14.16
C ARG A 221 -26.06 -10.21 -15.66
N CYS A 222 -25.30 -11.25 -15.99
CA CYS A 222 -25.15 -11.70 -17.37
C CYS A 222 -26.50 -12.20 -17.92
N LYS A 223 -27.02 -11.54 -18.97
CA LYS A 223 -28.31 -11.91 -19.59
C LYS A 223 -28.32 -13.30 -20.25
N HIS A 224 -27.14 -13.89 -20.49
CA HIS A 224 -27.01 -15.20 -21.14
C HIS A 224 -26.89 -16.38 -20.17
N CYS A 225 -26.33 -16.19 -18.97
CA CYS A 225 -26.13 -17.30 -18.02
C CYS A 225 -26.52 -16.98 -16.57
N GLY A 226 -27.05 -15.79 -16.31
CA GLY A 226 -27.54 -15.37 -14.98
C GLY A 226 -26.47 -15.06 -13.93
N ARG A 227 -25.18 -15.31 -14.23
CA ARG A 227 -24.06 -15.06 -13.30
C ARG A 227 -23.75 -13.57 -13.15
N SER A 228 -23.43 -13.17 -11.92
CA SER A 228 -23.09 -11.80 -11.52
C SER A 228 -21.60 -11.54 -11.79
N MET A 229 -21.27 -10.54 -12.61
CA MET A 229 -19.87 -10.24 -12.99
C MET A 229 -19.50 -8.79 -12.64
N ARG A 230 -18.26 -8.56 -12.20
CA ARG A 230 -17.71 -7.22 -11.94
C ARG A 230 -17.40 -6.53 -13.28
N TYR A 231 -17.60 -5.21 -13.36
CA TYR A 231 -17.20 -4.42 -14.54
C TYR A 231 -15.67 -4.53 -14.72
N ALA A 232 -15.23 -4.75 -15.97
CA ALA A 232 -13.84 -4.58 -16.37
C ALA A 232 -13.57 -3.10 -16.69
#